data_AF-A0A937RIE5-F1
#
_entry.id   AF-A0A937RIE5-F1
#
_cell.length_a   1.000
_cell.length_b   1.000
_cell.length_c   1.000
_cell.angle_alpha   90.00
_cell.angle_beta   90.00
_cell.angle_gamma   90.00
#
_symmetry.space_group_name_H-M   'P 1'
#
loop_
_entity.id
_entity.type
_entity.pdbx_description
1 polymer ?
#
loop_
_entity_poly.entity_id
_entity_poly.type
_entity_poly.pdbx_seq_one_letter_code
_entity_poly.pdbx_strand_id
1 'polypeptide(L)'
;MIVALTLSPRIVAELHTLIKNGDVAPAQLARRAPTLVASLTGRRTPTAATDAHRVLLAAVESLPAVSRDAARALLAINAKPRTTLTTRRTLASKYYGVGADRFARAYEDDVITALALALAERADPNATLPSGRPRFPPPPFRALRRRTA
;
A
#
# COMPACT_ATOMS: atom_id res chain seq x y z
N MET A 1 21.67 3.01 -19.27
CA MET A 1 20.21 3.04 -19.50
C MET A 1 19.54 2.87 -18.15
N ILE A 2 19.04 3.95 -17.58
CA ILE A 2 18.38 3.97 -16.26
C ILE A 2 16.93 3.58 -16.52
N VAL A 3 16.52 2.36 -16.11
CA VAL A 3 15.10 2.04 -16.02
C VAL A 3 14.58 2.81 -14.82
N ALA A 4 14.16 4.04 -15.09
CA ALA A 4 13.28 4.77 -14.19
C ALA A 4 12.04 3.90 -14.05
N LEU A 5 11.93 3.17 -12.93
CA LEU A 5 10.65 2.74 -12.39
C LEU A 5 9.89 4.01 -12.02
N THR A 6 9.40 4.74 -13.04
CA THR A 6 8.22 5.55 -12.88
C THR A 6 7.18 4.59 -12.33
N LEU A 7 6.93 4.69 -11.03
CA LEU A 7 5.79 4.11 -10.35
C LEU A 7 4.60 4.27 -11.30
N SER A 8 4.23 3.18 -11.99
CA SER A 8 3.33 3.32 -13.12
C SER A 8 2.04 3.91 -12.56
N PRO A 9 1.55 5.06 -13.05
CA PRO A 9 0.35 5.69 -12.51
C PRO A 9 -0.86 4.74 -12.56
N ARG A 10 -0.79 3.72 -13.43
CA ARG A 10 -1.74 2.61 -13.50
C ARG A 10 -1.72 1.69 -12.28
N ILE A 11 -0.55 1.36 -11.72
CA ILE A 11 -0.43 0.51 -10.52
C ILE A 11 -1.06 1.22 -9.32
N VAL A 12 -0.76 2.52 -9.15
CA VAL A 12 -1.34 3.34 -8.08
C VAL A 12 -2.86 3.43 -8.23
N ALA A 13 -3.37 3.65 -9.45
CA ALA A 13 -4.81 3.69 -9.72
C ALA A 13 -5.51 2.34 -9.43
N GLU A 14 -4.88 1.21 -9.75
CA GLU A 14 -5.40 -0.12 -9.42
C GLU A 14 -5.37 -0.38 -7.91
N LEU A 15 -4.34 0.07 -7.18
CA LEU A 15 -4.31 0.02 -5.72
C LEU A 15 -5.44 0.84 -5.08
N HIS A 16 -5.70 2.06 -5.57
CA HIS A 16 -6.87 2.84 -5.15
C HIS A 16 -8.17 2.09 -5.41
N THR A 17 -8.27 1.38 -6.54
CA THR A 17 -9.46 0.58 -6.88
C THR A 17 -9.64 -0.59 -5.90
N LEU A 18 -8.55 -1.27 -5.53
CA LEU A 18 -8.59 -2.33 -4.53
C LEU A 18 -8.96 -1.80 -3.14
N ILE A 19 -8.39 -0.67 -2.73
CA ILE A 19 -8.71 -0.01 -1.45
C ILE A 19 -10.15 0.46 -1.44
N LYS A 20 -10.67 1.05 -2.52
CA LYS A 20 -12.08 1.47 -2.56
C LYS A 20 -13.02 0.30 -2.30
N ASN A 21 -12.67 -0.87 -2.84
CA ASN A 21 -13.48 -2.07 -2.74
C ASN A 21 -13.28 -2.88 -1.44
N GLY A 22 -12.07 -2.87 -0.87
CA GLY A 22 -11.77 -3.61 0.34
C GLY A 22 -11.78 -5.12 0.16
N ASP A 23 -11.29 -5.60 -0.97
CA ASP A 23 -11.12 -7.02 -1.20
C ASP A 23 -9.93 -7.23 -2.13
N VAL A 24 -8.90 -7.90 -1.59
CA VAL A 24 -7.66 -8.27 -2.28
C VAL A 24 -7.57 -9.77 -2.53
N ALA A 25 -8.68 -10.51 -2.42
CA ALA A 25 -8.68 -11.93 -2.77
C ALA A 25 -8.14 -12.15 -4.21
N PRO A 26 -7.47 -13.28 -4.49
CA PRO A 26 -6.90 -13.56 -5.81
C PRO A 26 -7.88 -13.34 -6.97
N ALA A 27 -9.14 -13.74 -6.80
CA ALA A 27 -10.19 -13.52 -7.80
C ALA A 27 -10.48 -12.03 -8.06
N GLN A 28 -10.45 -11.19 -7.01
CA GLN A 28 -10.63 -9.74 -7.16
C GLN A 28 -9.41 -9.08 -7.76
N LEU A 29 -8.20 -9.53 -7.41
CA LEU A 29 -6.96 -9.05 -8.03
C LEU A 29 -6.97 -9.31 -9.54
N ALA A 30 -7.31 -10.54 -9.97
CA ALA A 30 -7.44 -10.87 -11.38
C ALA A 30 -8.47 -10.00 -12.10
N ARG A 31 -9.59 -9.67 -11.43
CA ARG A 31 -10.70 -8.91 -12.01
C ARG A 31 -10.49 -7.39 -12.03
N ARG A 32 -9.88 -6.84 -10.99
CA ARG A 32 -9.87 -5.39 -10.70
C ARG A 32 -8.48 -4.77 -10.76
N ALA A 33 -7.43 -5.59 -10.71
CA ALA A 33 -6.05 -5.14 -10.80
C ALA A 33 -5.21 -6.02 -11.76
N PRO A 34 -5.67 -6.24 -13.02
CA PRO A 34 -4.99 -7.14 -13.94
C PRO A 34 -3.61 -6.61 -14.38
N THR A 35 -3.37 -5.30 -14.36
CA THR A 35 -2.04 -4.77 -14.69
C THR A 35 -1.05 -4.94 -13.53
N LEU A 36 -1.52 -4.87 -12.28
CA LEU A 36 -0.76 -5.22 -11.09
C LEU A 36 -0.40 -6.71 -11.09
N VAL A 37 -1.35 -7.61 -11.40
CA VAL A 37 -1.04 -9.05 -11.51
C VAL A 37 0.03 -9.29 -12.59
N ALA A 38 -0.11 -8.67 -13.77
CA ALA A 38 0.87 -8.77 -14.84
C ALA A 38 2.23 -8.20 -14.44
N SER A 39 2.25 -7.08 -13.74
CA SER A 39 3.49 -6.42 -13.29
C SER A 39 4.24 -7.24 -12.25
N LEU A 40 3.54 -7.96 -11.37
CA LEU A 40 4.16 -8.73 -10.29
C LEU A 40 4.61 -10.12 -10.71
N THR A 41 4.00 -10.69 -11.76
CA THR A 41 4.20 -12.10 -12.12
C THR A 41 4.58 -12.34 -13.58
N GLY A 42 4.57 -11.29 -14.40
CA GLY A 42 4.76 -11.37 -15.86
C GLY A 42 3.61 -12.07 -16.59
N ARG A 43 2.54 -12.50 -15.90
CA ARG A 43 1.44 -13.32 -16.45
C ARG A 43 0.08 -12.76 -16.02
N ARG A 44 -0.96 -13.02 -16.83
CA ARG A 44 -2.35 -12.61 -16.56
C ARG A 44 -3.29 -13.81 -16.36
N THR A 45 -2.83 -14.83 -15.65
CA THR A 45 -3.62 -16.05 -15.39
C THR A 45 -4.24 -16.05 -13.99
N PRO A 46 -5.30 -16.81 -13.73
CA PRO A 46 -5.86 -16.97 -12.38
C PRO A 46 -4.83 -17.51 -11.38
N THR A 47 -3.95 -18.41 -11.83
CA THR A 47 -2.82 -18.91 -11.01
C THR A 47 -1.84 -17.80 -10.64
N ALA A 48 -1.53 -16.91 -11.58
CA ALA A 48 -0.69 -15.74 -11.34
C ALA A 48 -1.32 -14.74 -10.36
N ALA A 49 -2.65 -14.69 -10.26
CA ALA A 49 -3.31 -13.83 -9.28
C ALA A 49 -3.08 -14.30 -7.82
N THR A 50 -2.93 -15.62 -7.60
CA THR A 50 -2.55 -16.17 -6.29
C THR A 50 -1.11 -15.80 -5.94
N ASP A 51 -0.20 -15.86 -6.89
CA ASP A 51 1.19 -15.46 -6.67
C ASP A 51 1.30 -13.95 -6.45
N ALA A 52 0.60 -13.15 -7.25
CA ALA A 52 0.49 -11.69 -7.05
C ALA A 52 -0.09 -11.36 -5.67
N HIS A 53 -1.09 -12.11 -5.20
CA HIS A 53 -1.64 -11.95 -3.85
C HIS A 53 -0.58 -12.19 -2.76
N ARG A 54 0.24 -13.24 -2.89
CA ARG A 54 1.34 -13.51 -1.96
C ARG A 54 2.38 -12.38 -1.97
N VAL A 55 2.75 -11.87 -3.14
CA VAL A 55 3.67 -10.73 -3.25
C VAL A 55 3.08 -9.48 -2.60
N LEU A 56 1.79 -9.23 -2.78
CA LEU A 56 1.08 -8.11 -2.15
C LEU A 56 1.06 -8.23 -0.63
N LEU A 57 0.73 -9.39 -0.08
CA LEU A 57 0.79 -9.60 1.37
C LEU A 57 2.20 -9.40 1.90
N ALA A 58 3.20 -9.96 1.23
CA ALA A 58 4.58 -9.80 1.65
C ALA A 58 5.05 -8.33 1.56
N ALA A 59 4.62 -7.59 0.53
CA ALA A 59 4.90 -6.15 0.40
C ALA A 59 4.30 -5.35 1.57
N VAL A 60 3.07 -5.66 1.96
CA VAL A 60 2.43 -5.08 3.16
C VAL A 60 3.25 -5.40 4.40
N GLU A 61 3.69 -6.65 4.58
CA GLU A 61 4.50 -7.05 5.75
C GLU A 61 5.86 -6.36 5.85
N SER A 62 6.46 -5.95 4.73
CA SER A 62 7.72 -5.19 4.74
C SER A 62 7.58 -3.71 5.12
N LEU A 63 6.35 -3.17 5.18
CA LEU A 63 6.15 -1.77 5.56
C LEU A 63 6.45 -1.54 7.06
N PRO A 64 6.83 -0.31 7.44
CA PRO A 64 6.91 0.09 8.84
C PRO A 64 5.58 -0.19 9.58
N ALA A 65 5.64 -0.56 10.85
CA ALA A 65 4.48 -1.08 11.61
C ALA A 65 3.18 -0.27 11.44
N VAL A 66 3.26 1.07 11.56
CA VAL A 66 2.09 1.96 11.40
C VAL A 66 1.53 1.92 9.99
N SER A 67 2.39 2.01 8.96
CA SER A 67 1.98 1.96 7.55
C SER A 67 1.47 0.56 7.16
N ARG A 68 2.06 -0.50 7.70
CA ARG A 68 1.62 -1.88 7.51
C ARG A 68 0.21 -2.09 8.05
N ASP A 69 -0.04 -1.70 9.30
CA ASP A 69 -1.32 -1.93 9.94
C ASP A 69 -2.42 -1.09 9.30
N ALA A 70 -2.10 0.13 8.89
CA ALA A 70 -2.99 0.97 8.09
C ALA A 70 -3.26 0.39 6.69
N ALA A 71 -2.24 -0.13 5.99
CA ALA A 71 -2.41 -0.78 4.69
C ALA A 71 -3.27 -2.05 4.80
N ARG A 72 -3.08 -2.86 5.84
CA ARG A 72 -3.94 -4.02 6.13
C ARG A 72 -5.39 -3.61 6.33
N ALA A 73 -5.63 -2.58 7.13
CA ALA A 73 -6.97 -2.04 7.36
C ALA A 73 -7.60 -1.52 6.06
N LEU A 74 -6.84 -0.74 5.26
CA LEU A 74 -7.29 -0.20 3.98
C LEU A 74 -7.55 -1.27 2.93
N LEU A 75 -6.78 -2.35 2.87
CA LEU A 75 -6.99 -3.45 1.93
C LEU A 75 -8.00 -4.50 2.45
N ALA A 76 -8.55 -4.29 3.65
CA ALA A 76 -9.42 -5.23 4.35
C ALA A 76 -8.77 -6.62 4.55
N ILE A 77 -7.44 -6.68 4.65
CA ILE A 77 -6.71 -7.92 4.91
C ILE A 77 -7.07 -8.39 6.32
N ASN A 78 -7.59 -9.63 6.42
CA ASN A 78 -8.14 -10.23 7.65
C ASN A 78 -9.33 -9.46 8.27
N ALA A 79 -9.98 -8.57 7.52
CA ALA A 79 -11.18 -7.91 7.98
C ALA A 79 -12.42 -8.79 7.76
N LYS A 80 -13.51 -8.46 8.47
CA LYS A 80 -14.82 -9.08 8.20
C LYS A 80 -15.25 -8.78 6.75
N PRO A 81 -15.94 -9.72 6.08
CA PRO A 81 -16.48 -9.47 4.74
C PRO A 81 -17.35 -8.21 4.72
N ARG A 82 -17.27 -7.43 3.62
CA ARG A 82 -18.09 -6.24 3.36
C ARG A 82 -17.87 -5.04 4.29
N THR A 83 -16.67 -4.85 4.82
CA THR A 83 -16.33 -3.63 5.56
C THR A 83 -16.28 -2.41 4.63
N THR A 84 -17.02 -1.35 5.00
CA THR A 84 -17.06 -0.11 4.22
C THR A 84 -15.70 0.60 4.23
N LEU A 85 -15.42 1.39 3.19
CA LEU A 85 -14.21 2.21 3.13
C LEU A 85 -14.10 3.14 4.34
N THR A 86 -15.21 3.72 4.79
CA THR A 86 -15.27 4.57 5.98
C THR A 86 -14.79 3.83 7.24
N THR A 87 -15.30 2.62 7.51
CA THR A 87 -14.86 1.83 8.66
C THR A 87 -13.38 1.47 8.58
N ARG A 88 -12.88 1.14 7.38
CA ARG A 88 -11.47 0.83 7.15
C ARG A 88 -10.56 2.03 7.36
N ARG A 89 -10.95 3.22 6.89
CA ARG A 89 -10.24 4.48 7.19
C ARG A 89 -10.26 4.81 8.67
N THR A 90 -11.38 4.60 9.36
CA THR A 90 -11.45 4.78 10.82
C THR A 90 -10.48 3.84 11.54
N LEU A 91 -10.39 2.57 11.14
CA LEU A 91 -9.40 1.64 11.70
C LEU A 91 -7.97 2.07 11.39
N ALA A 92 -7.67 2.43 10.14
CA ALA A 92 -6.35 2.90 9.74
C ALA A 92 -5.91 4.16 10.52
N SER A 93 -6.84 5.09 10.73
CA SER A 93 -6.58 6.36 11.44
C SER A 93 -6.15 6.17 12.90
N LYS A 94 -6.60 5.08 13.56
CA LYS A 94 -6.21 4.75 14.93
C LYS A 94 -4.71 4.51 15.06
N TYR A 95 -4.07 3.90 14.06
CA TYR A 95 -2.63 3.65 14.07
C TYR A 95 -1.80 4.94 13.94
N TYR A 96 -2.38 5.98 13.35
CA TYR A 96 -1.76 7.31 13.23
C TYR A 96 -2.17 8.27 14.36
N GLY A 97 -3.08 7.87 15.26
CA GLY A 97 -3.60 8.73 16.33
C GLY A 97 -4.35 9.96 15.82
N VAL A 98 -4.98 9.88 14.64
CA VAL A 98 -5.72 10.99 14.01
C VAL A 98 -7.16 10.59 13.70
N GLY A 99 -8.01 11.58 13.40
CA GLY A 99 -9.37 11.31 12.90
C GLY A 99 -9.37 10.75 11.47
N ALA A 100 -10.44 10.05 11.10
CA ALA A 100 -10.58 9.39 9.79
C ALA A 100 -10.46 10.36 8.61
N ASP A 101 -11.03 11.57 8.71
CA ASP A 101 -10.95 12.58 7.64
C ASP A 101 -9.53 13.14 7.49
N ARG A 102 -8.82 13.34 8.61
CA ARG A 102 -7.42 13.77 8.59
C ARG A 102 -6.52 12.68 8.01
N PHE A 103 -6.80 11.42 8.35
CA PHE A 103 -6.12 10.27 7.75
C PHE A 103 -6.29 10.25 6.23
N ALA A 104 -7.54 10.32 5.76
CA ALA A 104 -7.85 10.27 4.34
C ALA A 104 -7.19 11.40 3.53
N ARG A 105 -7.04 12.60 4.11
CA ARG A 105 -6.46 13.76 3.42
C ARG A 105 -4.94 13.84 3.49
N ALA A 106 -4.32 13.37 4.57
CA ALA A 106 -2.91 13.64 4.86
C ALA A 106 -2.00 12.41 4.84
N TYR A 107 -2.55 11.20 4.98
CA TYR A 107 -1.73 9.99 5.19
C TYR A 107 -2.14 8.80 4.30
N GLU A 108 -3.35 8.79 3.76
CA GLU A 108 -3.82 7.68 2.91
C GLU A 108 -2.96 7.52 1.65
N ASP A 109 -2.68 8.62 0.95
CA ASP A 109 -1.84 8.61 -0.26
C ASP A 109 -0.39 8.21 0.04
N ASP A 110 0.14 8.59 1.20
CA ASP A 110 1.48 8.17 1.64
C ASP A 110 1.55 6.66 1.89
N VAL A 111 0.51 6.08 2.50
CA VAL A 111 0.42 4.63 2.71
C VAL A 111 0.32 3.89 1.37
N ILE A 112 -0.46 4.42 0.42
CA ILE A 112 -0.60 3.84 -0.92
C ILE A 112 0.74 3.92 -1.66
N THR A 113 1.43 5.06 -1.58
CA THR A 113 2.73 5.27 -2.21
C THR A 113 3.77 4.32 -1.62
N ALA A 114 3.82 4.18 -0.30
CA ALA A 114 4.74 3.25 0.37
C ALA A 114 4.48 1.79 -0.05
N LEU A 115 3.21 1.39 -0.13
CA LEU A 115 2.83 0.07 -0.64
C LEU A 115 3.26 -0.12 -2.10
N ALA A 116 3.03 0.88 -2.93
CA ALA A 116 3.36 0.83 -4.34
C ALA A 116 4.88 0.75 -4.58
N LEU A 117 5.69 1.44 -3.77
CA LEU A 117 7.14 1.31 -3.74
C LEU A 117 7.57 -0.10 -3.32
N ALA A 118 7.02 -0.63 -2.23
CA ALA A 118 7.33 -1.99 -1.77
C ALA A 118 6.94 -3.07 -2.79
N LEU A 119 5.87 -2.84 -3.56
CA LEU A 119 5.48 -3.70 -4.68
C LEU A 119 6.46 -3.58 -5.86
N ALA A 120 6.91 -2.38 -6.20
CA ALA A 120 7.88 -2.15 -7.27
C ALA A 120 9.23 -2.81 -6.97
N GLU A 121 9.73 -2.69 -5.73
CA GLU A 121 10.96 -3.36 -5.28
C GLU A 121 10.90 -4.88 -5.41
N ARG A 122 9.71 -5.47 -5.26
CA ARG A 122 9.51 -6.92 -5.36
C ARG A 122 9.22 -7.40 -6.77
N ALA A 123 8.66 -6.54 -7.61
CA ALA A 123 8.43 -6.81 -9.03
C ALA A 123 9.73 -6.91 -9.83
N ASP A 124 10.79 -6.23 -9.38
CA ASP A 124 12.10 -6.23 -10.01
C ASP A 124 13.22 -6.56 -9.00
N PRO A 125 13.59 -7.85 -8.86
CA PRO A 125 14.70 -8.25 -7.97
C PRO A 125 16.07 -7.75 -8.43
N ASN A 126 16.18 -7.15 -9.62
CA ASN A 126 17.40 -6.54 -10.17
C ASN A 126 17.30 -4.99 -10.26
N ALA A 127 16.22 -4.38 -9.79
CA ALA A 127 16.12 -2.93 -9.68
C ALA A 127 17.12 -2.43 -8.65
N THR A 128 18.31 -2.07 -9.13
CA THR A 128 19.29 -1.31 -8.38
C THR A 128 18.64 0.04 -8.07
N LEU A 129 18.10 0.20 -6.86
CA LEU A 129 17.54 1.48 -6.40
C LEU A 129 18.59 2.57 -6.66
N PRO A 130 18.28 3.68 -7.37
CA PRO A 130 18.99 4.91 -7.05
C PRO A 130 18.66 5.18 -5.58
N SER A 131 19.70 5.18 -4.75
CA SER A 131 19.68 5.39 -3.31
C SER A 131 19.16 6.77 -2.93
N GLY A 132 17.90 7.05 -3.24
CA GLY A 132 17.15 8.20 -2.75
C GLY A 132 16.55 7.87 -1.40
N ARG A 133 17.40 7.79 -0.35
CA ARG A 133 16.89 7.97 1.01
C ARG A 133 16.05 9.26 1.01
N PRO A 134 14.85 9.29 1.61
CA PRO A 134 14.16 10.55 1.80
C PRO A 134 15.15 11.50 2.48
N ARG A 135 15.33 12.69 1.89
CA ARG A 135 16.35 13.68 2.30
C ARG A 135 16.22 14.07 3.78
N PHE A 136 15.07 13.77 4.38
CA PHE A 136 14.80 13.87 5.80
C PHE A 136 14.16 12.57 6.32
N PRO A 137 14.68 11.97 7.41
CA PRO A 137 13.96 10.92 8.11
C PRO A 137 12.63 11.46 8.64
N PRO A 138 11.52 10.69 8.58
CA PRO A 138 10.30 11.10 9.27
C PRO A 138 10.61 11.28 10.77
N PRO A 139 10.12 12.36 11.40
CA PRO A 139 10.53 12.72 12.75
C PRO A 139 10.18 11.62 13.74
N PRO A 140 11.06 11.30 14.71
CA PRO A 140 10.73 10.39 15.79
C PRO A 140 9.60 10.98 16.64
N PHE A 141 8.65 10.14 17.08
CA PHE A 141 7.46 10.46 17.90
C PHE A 141 7.74 11.07 19.29
N ARG A 142 8.95 11.58 19.56
CA ARG A 142 9.27 12.36 20.76
C ARG A 142 9.52 13.85 20.51
N ALA A 143 9.51 14.33 19.26
CA ALA A 143 9.77 15.74 18.96
C ALA A 143 8.53 16.66 19.03
N LEU A 144 7.32 16.11 19.24
CA LEU A 144 6.07 16.90 19.27
C LEU A 144 5.42 16.96 20.66
N ARG A 145 6.25 16.94 21.71
CA ARG A 145 5.82 17.22 23.08
C ARG A 145 6.69 18.29 23.71
N ARG A 146 6.52 19.56 23.30
CA ARG A 146 6.73 20.75 24.15
C ARG A 146 6.30 22.03 23.41
N ARG A 147 5.59 22.89 24.18
CA ARG A 147 5.04 24.22 23.87
C ARG A 147 3.80 24.19 22.98
N THR A 148 2.65 24.68 23.40
CA THR A 148 2.29 25.76 24.34
C THR A 148 1.19 25.26 25.29
N ALA A 149 1.23 25.50 26.61
CA ALA A 149 0.84 26.77 27.26
C ALA A 149 -0.54 27.24 26.78
#